data_AF-X1RQ33-F1
#
_entry.id   AF-X1RQ33-F1
#
_cell.length_a   1.000
_cell.length_b   1.000
_cell.length_c   1.000
_cell.angle_alpha   90.00
_cell.angle_beta   90.00
_cell.angle_gamma   90.00
#
_symmetry.space_group_name_H-M   'P 1'
#
loop_
_entity.id
_entity.type
_entity.pdbx_description
1 polymer ?
#
loop_
_entity_poly.entity_id
_entity_poly.type
_entity_poly.pdbx_seq_one_letter_code
_entity_poly.pdbx_strand_id
1 'polypeptide(L)'
;MSTDEGYSMLQPADLGLSVSPAFGVNHSLEDTVAWNAQCKGAAQFEDCLGICRFITRTDLKLLAQAVSAATGWDFSTEETMEVGRRVVNLLRAFNIRQGHTAEMDAPSPRYGSAPVDGPAPGESIMPHWNELRSKYYEQMGWDKGTGKPLPDTLKRFGLEHTIPELWGKEKPKVK
;
A
#
# COMPACT_ATOMS: atom_id res chain seq x y z
N MET A 1 12.58 -2.10 -23.51
CA MET A 1 13.24 -0.82 -23.22
C MET A 1 12.49 -0.16 -22.08
N SER A 2 12.76 -0.56 -20.85
CA SER A 2 12.32 0.18 -19.66
C SER A 2 13.50 1.04 -19.23
N THR A 3 13.62 2.23 -19.81
CA THR A 3 14.35 3.27 -19.09
C THR A 3 13.49 3.62 -17.88
N ASP A 4 14.09 3.65 -16.70
CA ASP A 4 13.44 3.96 -15.42
C ASP A 4 12.79 5.36 -15.40
N GLU A 5 12.96 6.13 -16.47
CA GLU A 5 12.41 7.46 -16.73
C GLU A 5 10.87 7.55 -16.76
N GLY A 6 10.16 6.42 -16.82
CA GLY A 6 8.71 6.38 -16.92
C GLY A 6 7.95 6.16 -15.60
N TYR A 7 8.65 6.02 -14.48
CA TYR A 7 8.04 6.01 -13.15
C TYR A 7 8.52 7.23 -12.38
N SER A 8 7.74 8.31 -12.32
CA SER A 8 8.03 9.41 -11.37
C SER A 8 7.72 9.03 -9.91
N MET A 9 7.49 7.74 -9.63
CA MET A 9 7.39 7.27 -8.26
C MET A 9 8.74 7.40 -7.55
N LEU A 10 8.67 7.39 -6.22
CA LEU A 10 9.77 7.11 -5.31
C LEU A 10 10.68 6.06 -5.94
N GLN A 11 11.84 6.51 -6.41
CA GLN A 11 12.85 5.59 -6.84
C GLN A 11 13.33 4.86 -5.60
N PRO A 12 13.75 3.60 -5.73
CA PRO A 12 14.26 2.91 -4.57
C PRO A 12 15.45 3.62 -3.92
N ALA A 13 16.26 4.33 -4.73
CA ALA A 13 17.31 5.22 -4.23
C ALA A 13 16.77 6.36 -3.33
N ASP A 14 15.59 6.92 -3.63
CA ASP A 14 14.94 7.95 -2.81
C ASP A 14 14.51 7.40 -1.44
N LEU A 15 14.37 6.08 -1.34
CA LEU A 15 14.01 5.35 -0.13
C LEU A 15 15.24 4.77 0.59
N GLY A 16 16.45 5.06 0.12
CA GLY A 16 17.69 4.47 0.62
C GLY A 16 17.83 2.97 0.34
N LEU A 17 17.02 2.43 -0.58
CA LEU A 17 17.00 1.03 -0.95
C LEU A 17 17.98 0.77 -2.10
N SER A 18 18.87 -0.19 -1.91
CA SER A 18 19.78 -0.66 -2.96
C SER A 18 19.13 -1.77 -3.78
N VAL A 19 18.11 -1.46 -4.59
CA VAL A 19 17.54 -2.44 -5.52
C VAL A 19 18.07 -2.24 -6.93
N SER A 20 18.33 -3.36 -7.58
CA SER A 20 18.59 -3.41 -9.02
C SER A 20 17.26 -3.24 -9.78
N PRO A 21 17.17 -2.39 -10.82
CA PRO A 21 15.94 -2.14 -11.58
C PRO A 21 15.48 -3.32 -12.45
N ALA A 22 16.17 -4.46 -12.41
CA ALA A 22 15.69 -5.67 -13.05
C ALA A 22 14.58 -6.31 -12.19
N PHE A 23 13.58 -6.93 -12.81
CA PHE A 23 12.60 -7.83 -12.19
C PHE A 23 13.29 -9.04 -11.51
N GLY A 24 14.04 -8.79 -10.45
CA GLY A 24 14.98 -9.71 -9.85
C GLY A 24 15.23 -9.31 -8.40
N VAL A 25 14.53 -10.01 -7.52
CA VAL A 25 14.79 -10.19 -6.08
C VAL A 25 15.13 -8.92 -5.28
N ASN A 26 14.12 -8.38 -4.57
CA ASN A 26 14.42 -7.66 -3.33
C ASN A 26 15.16 -8.65 -2.41
N HIS A 27 16.40 -8.31 -2.04
CA HIS A 27 17.27 -9.23 -1.29
C HIS A 27 16.96 -9.28 0.21
N SER A 28 16.22 -8.30 0.75
CA SER A 28 15.86 -8.26 2.18
C SER A 28 14.37 -8.12 2.43
N LEU A 29 13.97 -8.60 3.60
CA LEU A 29 12.62 -8.47 4.14
C LEU A 29 12.30 -6.99 4.36
N GLU A 30 13.27 -6.24 4.88
CA GLU A 30 13.20 -4.81 5.16
C GLU A 30 12.90 -4.00 3.90
N ASP A 31 13.63 -4.23 2.82
CA ASP A 31 13.45 -3.49 1.55
C ASP A 31 12.09 -3.80 0.93
N THR A 32 11.66 -5.06 1.02
CA THR A 32 10.35 -5.48 0.54
C THR A 32 9.24 -4.76 1.30
N VAL A 33 9.33 -4.66 2.62
CA VAL A 33 8.34 -3.94 3.42
C VAL A 33 8.40 -2.44 3.13
N ALA A 34 9.59 -1.85 3.13
CA ALA A 34 9.78 -0.42 2.87
C ALA A 34 9.16 -0.02 1.54
N TRP A 35 9.50 -0.73 0.46
CA TRP A 35 8.94 -0.47 -0.87
C TRP A 35 7.41 -0.56 -0.88
N ASN A 36 6.86 -1.69 -0.41
CA ASN A 36 5.42 -1.94 -0.45
C ASN A 36 4.65 -0.94 0.42
N ALA A 37 5.14 -0.68 1.64
CA ALA A 37 4.49 0.21 2.56
C ALA A 37 4.59 1.65 2.08
N GLN A 38 5.76 2.14 1.62
CA GLN A 38 6.00 3.55 1.27
C GLN A 38 5.35 3.95 -0.07
N CYS A 39 5.37 3.07 -1.07
CA CYS A 39 4.70 3.32 -2.35
C CYS A 39 3.17 3.13 -2.29
N LYS A 40 2.64 2.58 -1.19
CA LYS A 40 1.20 2.35 -1.05
C LYS A 40 0.42 3.66 -1.10
N GLY A 41 -0.56 3.73 -1.99
CA GLY A 41 -1.39 4.92 -2.21
C GLY A 41 -1.30 5.46 -3.64
N ALA A 42 -0.14 5.35 -4.30
CA ALA A 42 0.06 5.89 -5.64
C ALA A 42 -0.97 5.35 -6.66
N ALA A 43 -1.12 4.03 -6.68
CA ALA A 43 -2.12 3.34 -7.46
C ALA A 43 -3.56 3.77 -7.12
N GLN A 44 -3.86 3.98 -5.83
CA GLN A 44 -5.20 4.38 -5.38
C GLN A 44 -5.56 5.80 -5.82
N PHE A 45 -4.60 6.73 -5.81
CA PHE A 45 -4.81 8.07 -6.34
C PHE A 45 -5.08 8.02 -7.85
N GLU A 46 -4.26 7.29 -8.61
CA GLU A 46 -4.45 7.13 -10.06
C GLU A 46 -5.83 6.52 -10.40
N ASP A 47 -6.27 5.52 -9.62
CA ASP A 47 -7.59 4.90 -9.79
C ASP A 47 -8.73 5.91 -9.54
N CYS A 48 -8.54 6.94 -8.68
CA CYS A 48 -9.53 8.01 -8.50
C CYS A 48 -9.71 8.91 -9.73
N LEU A 49 -8.72 8.96 -10.62
CA LEU A 49 -8.77 9.80 -11.83
C LEU A 49 -9.49 9.09 -12.99
N GLY A 50 -9.68 7.78 -12.90
CA GLY A 50 -10.33 6.99 -13.97
C GLY A 50 -9.48 6.87 -15.25
N ILE A 51 -8.16 7.03 -15.15
CA ILE A 51 -7.23 6.99 -16.29
C ILE A 51 -6.54 5.62 -16.35
N CYS A 52 -6.23 5.13 -17.55
CA CYS A 52 -5.55 3.87 -17.73
C CYS A 52 -4.07 3.94 -17.31
N ARG A 53 -3.71 3.16 -16.27
CA ARG A 53 -2.33 3.02 -15.76
C ARG A 53 -1.29 2.65 -16.83
N PHE A 54 -1.68 1.97 -17.92
CA PHE A 54 -0.72 1.62 -18.98
C PHE A 54 -0.18 2.83 -19.75
N ILE A 55 -0.93 3.93 -19.76
CA ILE A 55 -0.51 5.18 -20.42
C ILE A 55 0.22 6.07 -19.43
N THR A 56 -0.29 6.18 -18.22
CA THR A 56 0.21 7.10 -17.19
C THR A 56 1.37 6.54 -16.40
N ARG A 57 1.51 5.21 -16.34
CA ARG A 57 2.56 4.48 -15.59
C ARG A 57 2.67 4.94 -14.13
N THR A 58 1.58 5.45 -13.55
CA THR A 58 1.56 6.02 -12.20
C THR A 58 2.59 7.15 -12.00
N ASP A 59 2.82 7.98 -13.02
CA ASP A 59 3.61 9.21 -12.91
C ASP A 59 2.82 10.27 -12.10
N LEU A 60 3.02 10.27 -10.79
CA LEU A 60 2.27 11.11 -9.87
C LEU A 60 2.47 12.61 -10.13
N LYS A 61 3.64 13.01 -10.64
CA LYS A 61 3.91 14.41 -10.95
C LYS A 61 3.08 14.87 -12.14
N LEU A 62 3.06 14.11 -13.24
CA LEU A 62 2.23 14.41 -14.40
C LEU A 62 0.75 14.31 -14.05
N LEU A 63 0.35 13.34 -13.22
CA LEU A 63 -1.03 13.21 -12.78
C LEU A 63 -1.46 14.41 -11.90
N ALA A 64 -0.61 14.89 -11.00
CA ALA A 64 -0.88 16.11 -10.21
C ALA A 64 -1.07 17.33 -11.12
N GLN A 65 -0.16 17.51 -12.10
CA GLN A 65 -0.27 18.57 -13.10
C GLN A 65 -1.56 18.46 -13.92
N ALA A 66 -1.97 17.24 -14.29
CA ALA A 66 -3.21 16.99 -15.00
C ALA A 66 -4.44 17.35 -14.15
N VAL A 67 -4.44 17.01 -12.86
CA VAL A 67 -5.49 17.42 -11.91
C VAL A 67 -5.56 18.95 -11.86
N SER A 68 -4.46 19.64 -11.58
CA SER A 68 -4.42 21.10 -11.51
C SER A 68 -4.90 21.77 -12.80
N ALA A 69 -4.50 21.24 -13.95
CA ALA A 69 -4.94 21.75 -15.26
C ALA A 69 -6.43 21.52 -15.54
N ALA A 70 -6.99 20.38 -15.11
CA ALA A 70 -8.38 20.02 -15.37
C ALA A 70 -9.37 20.69 -14.40
N THR A 71 -8.98 20.89 -13.13
CA THR A 71 -9.86 21.39 -12.07
C THR A 71 -9.63 22.86 -11.72
N GLY A 72 -8.46 23.41 -12.06
CA GLY A 72 -8.01 24.72 -11.61
C GLY A 72 -7.57 24.74 -10.15
N TRP A 73 -7.42 23.58 -9.50
CA TRP A 73 -6.88 23.50 -8.14
C TRP A 73 -5.37 23.71 -8.15
N ASP A 74 -4.85 24.24 -7.03
CA ASP A 74 -3.41 24.18 -6.74
C ASP A 74 -3.13 22.83 -6.08
N PHE A 75 -2.92 21.79 -6.90
CA PHE A 75 -2.72 20.42 -6.44
C PHE A 75 -1.26 19.98 -6.63
N SER A 76 -0.59 19.72 -5.52
CA SER A 76 0.82 19.34 -5.46
C SER A 76 1.05 17.85 -5.73
N THR A 77 2.32 17.49 -5.98
CA THR A 77 2.68 16.06 -6.15
C THR A 77 2.59 15.32 -4.81
N GLU A 78 2.88 15.98 -3.70
CA GLU A 78 2.82 15.44 -2.35
C GLU A 78 1.38 15.04 -1.97
N GLU A 79 0.41 15.88 -2.33
CA GLU A 79 -1.02 15.61 -2.09
C GLU A 79 -1.54 14.36 -2.81
N THR A 80 -0.91 13.93 -3.91
CA THR A 80 -1.27 12.69 -4.61
C THR A 80 -1.18 11.48 -3.65
N MET A 81 -0.08 11.39 -2.90
CA MET A 81 0.15 10.30 -1.96
C MET A 81 -0.73 10.42 -0.74
N GLU A 82 -1.03 11.64 -0.27
CA GLU A 82 -1.96 11.85 0.83
C GLU A 82 -3.38 11.38 0.49
N VAL A 83 -3.87 11.72 -0.71
CA VAL A 83 -5.16 11.22 -1.23
C VAL A 83 -5.12 9.70 -1.33
N GLY A 84 -4.07 9.14 -1.93
CA GLY A 84 -3.89 7.69 -2.03
C GLY A 84 -3.92 6.98 -0.67
N ARG A 85 -3.24 7.52 0.33
CA ARG A 85 -3.21 6.99 1.70
C ARG A 85 -4.55 7.10 2.40
N ARG A 86 -5.28 8.19 2.19
CA ARG A 86 -6.66 8.33 2.68
C ARG A 86 -7.55 7.23 2.12
N VAL A 87 -7.48 6.96 0.82
CA VAL A 87 -8.24 5.89 0.17
C VAL A 87 -7.85 4.52 0.73
N VAL A 88 -6.55 4.21 0.86
CA VAL A 88 -6.07 2.94 1.41
C VAL A 88 -6.61 2.68 2.83
N ASN A 89 -6.55 3.70 3.70
CA ASN A 89 -7.03 3.57 5.07
C ASN A 89 -8.56 3.47 5.15
N LEU A 90 -9.29 4.20 4.30
CA LEU A 90 -10.74 4.13 4.23
C LEU A 90 -11.21 2.74 3.76
N LEU A 91 -10.60 2.19 2.71
CA LEU A 91 -10.88 0.83 2.24
C LEU A 91 -10.57 -0.21 3.31
N ARG A 92 -9.46 -0.04 4.04
CA ARG A 92 -9.11 -0.92 5.15
C ARG A 92 -10.15 -0.85 6.27
N ALA A 93 -10.58 0.35 6.65
CA ALA A 93 -11.62 0.55 7.65
C ALA A 93 -12.95 -0.12 7.24
N PHE A 94 -13.35 0.03 5.97
CA PHE A 94 -14.51 -0.65 5.43
C PHE A 94 -14.38 -2.18 5.54
N ASN A 95 -13.27 -2.76 5.08
CA ASN A 95 -13.06 -4.21 5.11
C ASN A 95 -13.14 -4.76 6.55
N ILE A 96 -12.49 -4.09 7.51
CA ILE A 96 -12.52 -4.49 8.92
C ILE A 96 -13.94 -4.44 9.48
N ARG A 97 -14.71 -3.40 9.13
CA ARG A 97 -16.12 -3.29 9.51
C ARG A 97 -16.96 -4.44 8.96
N GLN A 98 -16.59 -4.97 7.79
CA GLN A 98 -17.22 -6.15 7.19
C GLN A 98 -16.68 -7.49 7.70
N GLY A 99 -15.82 -7.48 8.72
CA GLY A 99 -15.31 -8.69 9.36
C GLY A 99 -13.95 -9.17 8.84
N HIS A 100 -13.24 -8.36 8.05
CA HIS A 100 -11.85 -8.64 7.68
C HIS A 100 -10.95 -8.59 8.91
N THR A 101 -10.10 -9.61 9.08
CA THR A 101 -9.17 -9.71 10.22
C THR A 101 -7.73 -9.79 9.75
N ALA A 102 -6.76 -9.60 10.66
CA ALA A 102 -5.34 -9.68 10.33
C ALA A 102 -4.96 -11.07 9.80
N GLU A 103 -5.60 -12.13 10.28
CA GLU A 103 -5.38 -13.52 9.85
C GLU A 103 -5.72 -13.74 8.37
N MET A 104 -6.63 -12.94 7.81
CA MET A 104 -7.01 -13.00 6.40
C MET A 104 -5.98 -12.33 5.48
N ASP A 105 -5.04 -11.54 6.03
CA ASP A 105 -3.93 -10.96 5.26
C ASP A 105 -2.82 -12.02 5.11
N ALA A 106 -3.10 -13.08 4.36
CA ALA A 106 -2.20 -14.19 4.07
C ALA A 106 -2.34 -14.66 2.62
N PRO A 107 -1.25 -15.17 2.00
CA PRO A 107 -1.35 -15.80 0.69
C PRO A 107 -2.22 -17.05 0.81
N SER A 108 -2.86 -17.44 -0.30
CA SER A 108 -3.50 -18.75 -0.38
C SER A 108 -2.47 -19.87 -0.11
N PRO A 109 -2.90 -21.06 0.35
CA PRO A 109 -1.98 -22.18 0.60
C PRO A 109 -1.06 -22.50 -0.60
N ARG A 110 -1.56 -22.35 -1.83
CA ARG A 110 -0.77 -22.56 -3.06
C ARG A 110 0.29 -21.48 -3.29
N TYR A 111 -0.03 -20.21 -3.02
CA TYR A 111 0.96 -19.13 -3.14
C TYR A 111 1.96 -19.10 -1.99
N GLY A 112 1.59 -19.65 -0.83
CA GLY A 112 2.49 -19.83 0.31
C GLY A 112 3.39 -21.07 0.21
N SER A 113 3.02 -22.08 -0.59
CA SER A 113 3.81 -23.31 -0.71
C SER A 113 5.14 -23.11 -1.43
N ALA A 114 6.12 -23.96 -1.13
CA ALA A 114 7.38 -24.00 -1.84
C ALA A 114 7.20 -24.51 -3.28
N PRO A 115 7.70 -23.81 -4.31
CA PRO A 115 7.77 -24.32 -5.67
C PRO A 115 8.56 -25.62 -5.74
N VAL A 116 8.17 -26.53 -6.64
CA VAL A 116 8.87 -27.81 -6.83
C VAL A 116 10.06 -27.68 -7.80
N ASP A 117 10.01 -26.68 -8.69
CA ASP A 117 10.98 -26.45 -9.76
C ASP A 117 11.13 -24.95 -10.07
N GLY A 118 11.97 -24.63 -11.07
CA GLY A 118 12.23 -23.26 -11.52
C GLY A 118 13.36 -22.57 -10.75
N PRO A 119 13.39 -21.22 -10.72
CA PRO A 119 14.49 -20.44 -10.14
C PRO A 119 14.44 -20.30 -8.60
N ALA A 120 13.35 -20.69 -7.95
CA ALA A 120 13.18 -20.65 -6.49
C ALA A 120 12.63 -21.98 -5.92
N PRO A 121 13.20 -23.15 -6.30
CA PRO A 121 12.68 -24.44 -5.88
C PRO A 121 12.94 -24.63 -4.38
N GLY A 122 11.94 -25.12 -3.64
CA GLY A 122 12.04 -25.32 -2.19
C GLY A 122 11.83 -24.04 -1.35
N GLU A 123 11.75 -22.85 -1.97
CA GLU A 123 11.62 -21.59 -1.25
C GLU A 123 10.17 -21.25 -0.93
N SER A 124 9.84 -21.08 0.35
CA SER A 124 8.51 -20.67 0.82
C SER A 124 8.58 -19.30 1.50
N ILE A 125 7.57 -18.46 1.25
CA ILE A 125 7.42 -17.17 1.94
C ILE A 125 6.87 -17.30 3.37
N MET A 126 6.24 -18.44 3.70
CA MET A 126 5.50 -18.61 4.95
C MET A 126 6.34 -18.44 6.23
N PRO A 127 7.63 -18.86 6.29
CA PRO A 127 8.50 -18.59 7.44
C PRO A 127 8.66 -17.09 7.74
N HIS A 128 8.58 -16.23 6.73
CA HIS A 128 8.78 -14.79 6.85
C HIS A 128 7.48 -13.98 6.91
N TRP A 129 6.34 -14.62 6.61
CA TRP A 129 5.07 -13.91 6.36
C TRP A 129 4.58 -13.09 7.56
N ASN A 130 4.64 -13.65 8.77
CA ASN A 130 4.16 -12.95 9.96
C ASN A 130 5.01 -11.71 10.27
N GLU A 131 6.32 -11.80 10.05
CA GLU A 131 7.24 -10.68 10.24
C GLU A 131 7.00 -9.59 9.18
N LEU A 132 6.90 -9.99 7.91
CA LEU A 132 6.57 -9.10 6.79
C LEU A 132 5.27 -8.32 7.05
N ARG A 133 4.21 -9.04 7.44
CA ARG A 133 2.90 -8.45 7.74
C ARG A 133 2.98 -7.47 8.91
N SER A 134 3.65 -7.85 9.99
CA SER A 134 3.81 -7.01 11.19
C SER A 134 4.58 -5.73 10.91
N LYS A 135 5.70 -5.81 10.17
CA LYS A 135 6.49 -4.65 9.76
C LYS A 135 5.73 -3.77 8.75
N TYR A 136 4.96 -4.36 7.84
CA TYR A 136 4.09 -3.60 6.94
C TYR A 136 3.02 -2.82 7.71
N TYR A 137 2.33 -3.45 8.66
CA TYR A 137 1.35 -2.76 9.50
C TYR A 137 1.98 -1.59 10.26
N GLU A 138 3.15 -1.80 10.86
CA GLU A 138 3.89 -0.74 11.54
C GLU A 138 4.14 0.47 10.63
N GLN A 139 4.69 0.25 9.44
CA GLN A 139 4.97 1.33 8.49
C GLN A 139 3.70 2.00 7.94
N MET A 140 2.59 1.28 7.85
CA MET A 140 1.28 1.83 7.50
C MET A 140 0.63 2.62 8.66
N GLY A 141 1.19 2.57 9.87
CA GLY A 141 0.57 3.12 11.07
C GLY A 141 -0.67 2.33 11.50
N TRP A 142 -0.63 1.01 11.38
CA TRP A 142 -1.67 0.08 11.75
C TRP A 142 -1.23 -0.75 12.96
N ASP A 143 -2.20 -1.22 13.74
CA ASP A 143 -1.95 -2.10 14.87
C ASP A 143 -1.45 -3.47 14.41
N LYS A 144 -0.34 -3.94 15.01
CA LYS A 144 0.35 -5.17 14.62
C LYS A 144 -0.50 -6.43 14.82
N GLY A 145 -1.37 -6.43 15.84
CA GLY A 145 -2.20 -7.58 16.18
C GLY A 145 -3.48 -7.67 15.35
N THR A 146 -4.19 -6.55 15.23
CA THR A 146 -5.54 -6.51 14.61
C THR A 146 -5.52 -6.04 13.16
N GLY A 147 -4.42 -5.42 12.70
CA GLY A 147 -4.33 -4.81 11.37
C GLY A 147 -5.25 -3.61 11.18
N LYS A 148 -5.78 -3.03 12.27
CA LYS A 148 -6.60 -1.81 12.25
C LYS A 148 -5.71 -0.57 12.09
N PRO A 149 -6.03 0.36 11.20
CA PRO A 149 -5.40 1.68 11.21
C PRO A 149 -5.51 2.32 12.60
N LEU A 150 -4.39 2.81 13.13
CA LEU A 150 -4.35 3.45 14.45
C LEU A 150 -5.19 4.73 14.44
N PRO A 151 -5.76 5.16 15.58
CA PRO A 151 -6.54 6.40 15.65
C PRO A 151 -5.78 7.63 15.13
N ASP A 152 -4.48 7.72 15.39
CA ASP A 152 -3.65 8.83 14.92
C ASP A 152 -3.42 8.79 13.40
N THR A 153 -3.28 7.60 12.82
CA THR A 153 -3.26 7.41 11.36
C THR A 153 -4.57 7.84 10.72
N LEU A 154 -5.70 7.47 11.33
CA LEU A 154 -7.02 7.86 10.82
C LEU A 154 -7.22 9.38 10.87
N LYS A 155 -6.85 10.04 11.98
CA LYS A 155 -6.86 11.51 12.09
C LYS A 155 -5.97 12.16 11.03
N ARG A 156 -4.73 11.67 10.87
CA ARG A 156 -3.78 12.20 9.88
C ARG A 156 -4.38 12.27 8.48
N PHE A 157 -5.21 11.30 8.10
CA PHE A 157 -5.82 11.24 6.78
C PHE A 157 -7.28 11.76 6.73
N GLY A 158 -7.79 12.39 7.79
CA GLY A 158 -9.15 12.96 7.83
C GLY A 158 -10.26 11.92 7.89
N LEU A 159 -10.00 10.78 8.57
CA LEU A 159 -10.89 9.64 8.69
C LEU A 159 -11.38 9.42 10.13
N GLU A 160 -11.45 10.49 10.94
CA GLU A 160 -11.81 10.44 12.36
C GLU A 160 -13.18 9.81 12.59
N HIS A 161 -14.10 10.02 11.65
CA HIS A 161 -15.45 9.47 11.66
C HIS A 161 -15.46 7.92 11.65
N THR A 162 -14.37 7.26 11.22
CA THR A 162 -14.25 5.80 11.21
C THR A 162 -13.72 5.23 12.53
N ILE A 163 -13.12 6.07 13.41
CA ILE A 163 -12.50 5.62 14.66
C ILE A 163 -13.48 4.89 15.57
N PRO A 164 -14.72 5.37 15.80
CA PRO A 164 -15.67 4.66 16.66
C PRO A 164 -16.01 3.26 16.16
N GLU A 165 -16.06 3.04 14.84
CA GLU A 165 -16.38 1.74 14.26
C GLU A 165 -15.22 0.74 14.41
N LEU A 166 -13.98 1.21 14.39
CA LEU A 166 -12.78 0.36 14.47
C LEU A 166 -12.32 0.13 15.92
N TRP A 167 -12.43 1.15 16.76
CA TRP A 167 -11.83 1.19 18.11
C TRP A 167 -12.86 1.40 19.23
N GLY A 168 -14.14 1.60 18.90
CA GLY A 168 -15.22 1.65 19.87
C GLY A 168 -15.43 0.32 20.60
N LYS A 169 -16.01 0.40 21.80
CA LYS A 169 -16.30 -0.78 22.64
C LYS A 169 -17.50 -1.61 22.13
N GLU A 170 -18.31 -1.05 21.25
CA GLU A 170 -19.49 -1.70 20.69
C GLU A 170 -19.20 -2.22 19.29
N LYS A 171 -19.58 -3.47 19.01
CA LYS A 171 -19.45 -4.03 17.66
C LYS A 171 -20.36 -3.25 16.71
N PRO A 172 -19.87 -2.83 15.53
CA PRO A 172 -20.70 -2.17 14.54
C PRO A 172 -21.89 -3.06 14.21
N LYS A 173 -23.10 -2.51 14.29
CA LYS A 173 -24.32 -3.20 13.85
C LYS A 173 -24.23 -3.34 12.34
N VAL A 174 -23.88 -4.53 11.87
CA VAL A 174 -24.00 -4.87 10.44
C VAL A 174 -25.50 -4.79 10.12
N LYS A 175 -25.88 -3.83 9.28
CA LYS A 175 -27.24 -3.73 8.74
C LYS A 175 -27.43 -4.76 7.64
#